data_AF-A0A2M6WT68-F1
#
_entry.id   AF-A0A2M6WT68-F1
#
_cell.length_a   1.000
_cell.length_b   1.000
_cell.length_c   1.000
_cell.angle_alpha   90.00
_cell.angle_beta   90.00
_cell.angle_gamma   90.00
#
_symmetry.space_group_name_H-M   'P 1'
#
loop_
_entity.id
_entity.type
_entity.pdbx_description
1 polymer ?
#
loop_
_entity_poly.entity_id
_entity_poly.type
_entity_poly.pdbx_seq_one_letter_code
_entity_poly.pdbx_strand_id
1 'polypeptide(L)'
;MRFVKILFFTVLFALASYRVVIFIYQNQTESKVSAPRVDISSLSKTLTGQDIPAATESQLVSSSVDTVVDNASKVDIKKPTEEVIPATSTKKQIFQWSYAGQKYSLQLVLSEEMYGIYRTSPKSYSYQGELKADWHEDYYAMFLKSKTGDTMITDLVDGLKNIATANKMSSDQLLELTISFIQALPYDFSKNIKFDTPNYPYETIYKKLGVCTDKVLLSVALFRKLGYGAIMFDLPSVNHAAVGVQCPQEYAVFGSNYCYVETTNFFPISVVPQDFKSTGIVDKSFDSYKGQFDNVFSVTHLGQVEVYQQTTGLEYRGVANIHAKVDKLKSLESSIASDFVLTASLEKNTQEAKKQVVALEQQLNALKTAGSIDEYNNLVPTYNIKAKEYNEALGNFNNRVGIYNNNVKLYNVLASDFYSK
;
A
#
# COMPACT_ATOMS: atom_id res chain seq x y z
N MET A 1 -0.88 13.44 -4.13
CA MET A 1 -1.14 12.45 -5.20
C MET A 1 -0.40 12.89 -6.47
N ARG A 2 0.92 12.72 -6.49
CA ARG A 2 1.78 13.09 -7.63
C ARG A 2 1.94 11.85 -8.49
N PHE A 3 1.06 11.69 -9.48
CA PHE A 3 1.21 10.67 -10.50
C PHE A 3 2.54 10.87 -11.22
N VAL A 4 3.36 9.82 -11.29
CA VAL A 4 4.52 9.71 -12.17
C VAL A 4 4.04 10.07 -13.57
N LYS A 5 4.43 11.25 -14.05
CA LYS A 5 4.15 11.68 -15.42
C LYS A 5 4.84 10.68 -16.35
N ILE A 6 4.06 9.85 -17.03
CA ILE A 6 4.52 9.14 -18.21
C ILE A 6 4.87 10.23 -19.23
N LEU A 7 6.16 10.42 -19.52
CA LEU A 7 6.54 11.18 -20.71
C LEU A 7 6.13 10.34 -21.93
N PHE A 8 5.01 10.72 -22.54
CA PHE A 8 4.72 10.31 -23.90
C PHE A 8 5.64 11.13 -24.82
N PHE A 9 6.77 10.54 -25.22
CA PHE A 9 7.49 11.01 -26.39
C PHE A 9 6.76 10.51 -27.63
N THR A 10 5.84 11.32 -28.15
CA THR A 10 5.32 11.11 -29.50
C THR A 10 6.45 11.44 -30.49
N VAL A 11 7.21 10.42 -30.89
CA VAL A 11 8.02 10.53 -32.11
C VAL A 11 7.02 10.54 -33.27
N LEU A 12 6.67 11.73 -33.75
CA LEU A 12 6.03 11.85 -35.05
C LEU A 12 6.98 11.30 -36.10
N PHE A 13 6.65 10.13 -36.65
CA PHE A 13 7.22 9.63 -37.89
C PHE A 13 6.89 10.61 -39.01
N ALA A 14 7.87 11.40 -39.42
CA ALA A 14 7.94 12.00 -40.75
C ALA A 14 9.36 12.55 -40.94
N LEU A 15 10.23 11.73 -41.53
CA LEU A 15 11.16 12.16 -42.57
C LEU A 15 11.53 10.91 -43.37
N ALA A 16 11.50 11.09 -44.67
CA ALA A 16 11.45 10.07 -45.71
C ALA A 16 12.41 8.91 -45.48
N SER A 17 11.86 7.72 -45.66
CA SER A 17 12.58 6.51 -46.03
C SER A 17 13.70 6.86 -47.02
N TYR A 18 14.94 6.49 -46.69
CA TYR A 18 16.00 6.35 -47.68
C TYR A 18 15.55 5.27 -48.68
N ARG A 19 14.92 5.70 -49.77
CA ARG A 19 14.84 4.94 -51.01
C ARG A 19 15.68 5.68 -52.04
N VAL A 20 16.73 4.99 -52.45
CA VAL A 20 17.38 5.17 -53.74
C VAL A 20 16.29 5.32 -54.81
N VAL A 21 16.41 6.34 -55.66
CA VAL A 21 15.55 6.55 -56.81
C VAL A 21 15.72 5.38 -57.79
N ILE A 22 14.70 4.53 -57.90
CA ILE A 22 14.25 3.93 -59.16
C ILE A 22 12.72 4.12 -59.20
N PHE A 23 12.24 4.58 -60.35
CA PHE A 23 10.88 5.05 -60.66
C PHE A 23 9.80 3.94 -60.58
N ILE A 24 8.53 4.38 -60.38
CA ILE A 24 7.21 3.76 -60.75
C ILE A 24 6.20 3.47 -59.58
N TYR A 25 5.05 4.15 -59.68
CA TYR A 25 3.66 3.92 -59.20
C TYR A 25 3.13 4.29 -57.79
N GLN A 26 1.82 4.61 -57.82
CA GLN A 26 0.99 5.48 -56.97
C GLN A 26 0.33 4.85 -55.72
N ASN A 27 -0.10 5.75 -54.82
CA ASN A 27 -1.40 5.86 -54.10
C ASN A 27 -1.57 5.52 -52.59
N GLN A 28 -2.17 6.52 -51.90
CA GLN A 28 -3.08 6.52 -50.71
C GLN A 28 -2.52 6.13 -49.31
N THR A 29 -2.91 6.70 -48.15
CA THR A 29 -3.84 7.77 -47.70
C THR A 29 -3.53 8.10 -46.22
N GLU A 30 -3.84 9.32 -45.78
CA GLU A 30 -3.67 9.89 -44.43
C GLU A 30 -4.61 9.31 -43.35
N SER A 31 -4.19 9.35 -42.08
CA SER A 31 -5.11 9.72 -40.99
C SER A 31 -4.37 10.47 -39.86
N LYS A 32 -4.89 11.66 -39.52
CA LYS A 32 -4.46 12.51 -38.40
C LYS A 32 -5.29 12.15 -37.18
N VAL A 33 -4.66 12.05 -36.00
CA VAL A 33 -5.35 12.19 -34.72
C VAL A 33 -4.57 13.18 -33.86
N SER A 34 -5.25 14.25 -33.48
CA SER A 34 -4.78 15.34 -32.62
C SER A 34 -5.43 15.21 -31.23
N ALA A 35 -4.65 15.43 -30.17
CA ALA A 35 -5.00 16.17 -28.93
C ALA A 35 -4.03 15.78 -27.78
N PRO A 36 -3.91 16.53 -26.66
CA PRO A 36 -4.15 17.95 -26.39
C PRO A 36 -2.89 18.66 -25.80
N ARG A 37 -2.83 19.99 -25.87
CA ARG A 37 -1.78 20.83 -25.25
C ARG A 37 -2.18 21.25 -23.84
N VAL A 38 -1.22 21.37 -22.92
CA VAL A 38 -1.39 22.11 -21.66
C VAL A 38 -0.20 23.05 -21.39
N ASP A 39 -0.59 24.21 -20.90
CA ASP A 39 0.07 25.50 -20.74
C ASP A 39 1.14 25.56 -19.62
N ILE A 40 2.15 26.41 -19.82
CA ILE A 40 3.38 26.58 -19.00
C ILE A 40 3.41 27.93 -18.25
N SER A 41 2.26 28.59 -18.13
CA SER A 41 2.13 29.95 -17.56
C SER A 41 2.48 30.11 -16.06
N SER A 42 2.75 29.05 -15.30
CA SER A 42 3.01 29.14 -13.85
C SER A 42 4.48 29.19 -13.42
N LEU A 43 5.44 29.24 -14.35
CA LEU A 43 6.87 29.41 -14.02
C LEU A 43 7.34 30.87 -13.90
N SER A 44 6.42 31.84 -13.86
CA SER A 44 6.75 33.22 -13.51
C SER A 44 5.78 33.75 -12.45
N LYS A 45 6.21 33.71 -11.18
CA LYS A 45 5.98 34.76 -10.17
C LYS A 45 6.48 34.30 -8.79
N THR A 46 7.68 34.76 -8.46
CA THR A 46 7.99 35.20 -7.10
C THR A 46 7.89 36.72 -7.15
N LEU A 47 6.92 37.33 -6.46
CA LEU A 47 6.95 38.68 -5.84
C LEU A 47 5.53 39.17 -5.52
N THR A 48 5.37 39.66 -4.28
CA THR A 48 4.21 40.38 -3.66
C THR A 48 2.97 39.51 -3.41
N GLY A 49 2.28 39.50 -2.26
CA GLY A 49 2.19 40.41 -1.13
C GLY A 49 0.70 40.61 -0.79
N GLN A 50 0.31 40.33 0.46
CA GLN A 50 -0.91 40.75 1.20
C GLN A 50 -2.29 40.07 1.01
N ASP A 51 -2.76 39.53 2.15
CA ASP A 51 -4.03 39.75 2.89
C ASP A 51 -5.43 39.22 2.42
N ILE A 52 -5.96 38.27 3.24
CA ILE A 52 -7.30 37.99 3.86
C ILE A 52 -8.56 38.84 3.44
N PRO A 53 -9.87 38.49 3.73
CA PRO A 53 -10.54 37.28 4.31
C PRO A 53 -11.93 36.82 3.72
N ALA A 54 -12.38 35.63 4.21
CA ALA A 54 -13.73 35.18 4.66
C ALA A 54 -14.99 35.01 3.74
N ALA A 55 -15.73 33.90 3.95
CA ALA A 55 -17.20 33.76 4.21
C ALA A 55 -17.61 32.25 4.07
N THR A 56 -18.07 31.48 5.07
CA THR A 56 -19.38 31.34 5.78
C THR A 56 -20.64 31.09 4.94
N GLU A 57 -21.31 29.95 5.19
CA GLU A 57 -22.76 29.70 5.44
C GLU A 57 -23.06 28.20 5.18
N SER A 58 -23.56 27.37 6.09
CA SER A 58 -24.77 27.34 6.95
C SER A 58 -25.91 26.47 6.38
N GLN A 59 -26.58 25.82 7.33
CA GLN A 59 -27.58 24.76 7.30
C GLN A 59 -28.81 25.00 6.43
N LEU A 60 -29.59 23.94 6.18
CA LEU A 60 -31.04 23.94 6.45
C LEU A 60 -31.60 22.51 6.63
N VAL A 61 -32.51 22.44 7.59
CA VAL A 61 -33.31 21.31 8.09
C VAL A 61 -34.69 21.36 7.44
N SER A 62 -35.36 20.22 7.22
CA SER A 62 -36.82 20.15 7.40
C SER A 62 -37.34 18.72 7.56
N SER A 63 -38.22 18.60 8.55
CA SER A 63 -38.95 17.46 9.09
C SER A 63 -40.40 17.37 8.59
N SER A 64 -41.01 16.17 8.67
CA SER A 64 -42.43 15.86 9.04
C SER A 64 -42.73 14.41 8.59
N VAL A 65 -42.93 13.39 9.42
CA VAL A 65 -44.05 13.04 10.34
C VAL A 65 -45.43 13.01 9.65
N ASP A 66 -46.02 11.81 9.57
CA ASP A 66 -47.43 11.57 9.92
C ASP A 66 -47.68 10.11 10.33
N THR A 67 -48.58 9.97 11.30
CA THR A 67 -48.97 8.81 12.11
C THR A 67 -50.25 8.12 11.61
N VAL A 68 -50.62 6.98 12.25
CA VAL A 68 -51.98 6.41 12.56
C VAL A 68 -51.91 4.87 12.38
N VAL A 69 -51.79 4.04 13.43
CA VAL A 69 -52.77 3.54 14.44
C VAL A 69 -53.93 2.72 13.83
N ASP A 70 -53.99 1.40 14.10
CA ASP A 70 -55.07 0.83 14.92
C ASP A 70 -54.90 -0.65 15.34
N ASN A 71 -55.57 -0.98 16.46
CA ASN A 71 -55.52 -2.17 17.32
C ASN A 71 -56.37 -3.38 16.85
N ALA A 72 -56.03 -4.60 17.33
CA ALA A 72 -56.87 -5.42 18.26
C ALA A 72 -56.44 -6.92 18.41
N SER A 73 -56.04 -7.31 19.64
CA SER A 73 -56.43 -8.49 20.49
C SER A 73 -57.13 -9.72 19.85
N LYS A 74 -56.93 -11.01 20.20
CA LYS A 74 -56.51 -11.76 21.43
C LYS A 74 -56.41 -13.28 21.09
N VAL A 75 -55.71 -14.09 21.91
CA VAL A 75 -56.16 -15.33 22.62
C VAL A 75 -54.98 -16.30 22.88
N ASP A 76 -54.78 -16.61 24.17
CA ASP A 76 -53.85 -17.59 24.75
C ASP A 76 -54.33 -19.05 24.62
N ILE A 77 -53.39 -19.97 24.36
CA ILE A 77 -53.51 -21.40 24.72
C ILE A 77 -52.19 -21.85 25.37
N LYS A 78 -52.24 -22.13 26.67
CA LYS A 78 -51.14 -22.75 27.43
C LYS A 78 -51.10 -24.27 27.16
N LYS A 79 -49.92 -24.79 26.77
CA LYS A 79 -49.52 -26.20 26.84
C LYS A 79 -48.18 -26.30 27.61
N PRO A 80 -47.87 -27.45 28.23
CA PRO A 80 -47.04 -27.55 29.43
C PRO A 80 -45.55 -27.35 29.14
N THR A 81 -44.89 -26.79 30.16
CA THR A 81 -43.44 -26.66 30.33
C THR A 81 -42.73 -28.00 30.19
N GLU A 82 -42.08 -28.17 29.05
CA GLU A 82 -40.89 -28.99 28.91
C GLU A 82 -39.71 -28.08 29.26
N GLU A 83 -38.88 -28.49 30.21
CA GLU A 83 -37.71 -27.74 30.65
C GLU A 83 -36.67 -27.77 29.53
N VAL A 84 -36.76 -26.81 28.62
CA VAL A 84 -35.80 -26.61 27.53
C VAL A 84 -34.52 -26.07 28.15
N ILE A 85 -33.51 -26.93 28.25
CA ILE A 85 -32.11 -26.51 28.41
C ILE A 85 -31.84 -25.48 27.30
N PRO A 86 -31.44 -24.22 27.59
CA PRO A 86 -31.31 -23.22 26.53
C PRO A 86 -30.25 -23.70 25.54
N ALA A 87 -30.64 -23.92 24.29
CA ALA A 87 -29.69 -24.14 23.21
C ALA A 87 -28.74 -22.94 23.18
N THR A 88 -27.44 -23.18 23.41
CA THR A 88 -26.40 -22.15 23.31
C THR A 88 -26.49 -21.45 21.96
N SER A 89 -26.91 -20.19 21.95
CA SER A 89 -27.04 -19.38 20.74
C SER A 89 -25.66 -19.22 20.08
N THR A 90 -25.54 -19.65 18.83
CA THR A 90 -24.32 -19.52 18.03
C THR A 90 -24.57 -18.65 16.81
N LYS A 91 -23.59 -17.81 16.48
CA LYS A 91 -23.58 -16.89 15.35
C LYS A 91 -22.54 -17.33 14.33
N LYS A 92 -22.99 -17.68 13.13
CA LYS A 92 -22.09 -17.92 11.97
C LYS A 92 -21.64 -16.58 11.40
N GLN A 93 -20.33 -16.39 11.29
CA GLN A 93 -19.75 -15.15 10.76
C GLN A 93 -18.77 -15.47 9.63
N ILE A 94 -18.98 -14.84 8.48
CA ILE A 94 -18.08 -14.94 7.33
C ILE A 94 -17.15 -13.72 7.29
N PHE A 95 -15.86 -13.96 7.17
CA PHE A 95 -14.82 -12.95 7.01
C PHE A 95 -14.28 -13.05 5.59
N GLN A 96 -14.13 -11.90 4.93
CA GLN A 96 -13.60 -11.81 3.58
C GLN A 96 -12.50 -10.76 3.55
N TRP A 97 -11.36 -11.10 2.96
CA TRP A 97 -10.22 -10.21 2.85
C TRP A 97 -9.41 -10.52 1.60
N SER A 98 -8.44 -9.67 1.30
CA SER A 98 -7.47 -9.90 0.23
C SER A 98 -6.08 -10.10 0.81
N TYR A 99 -5.36 -11.05 0.22
CA TYR A 99 -3.94 -11.31 0.47
C TYR A 99 -3.25 -11.62 -0.88
N ALA A 100 -2.15 -10.94 -1.20
CA ALA A 100 -1.34 -11.13 -2.41
C ALA A 100 -2.17 -11.10 -3.72
N GLY A 101 -3.11 -10.14 -3.82
CA GLY A 101 -3.97 -9.97 -4.99
C GLY A 101 -5.07 -11.04 -5.16
N GLN A 102 -5.22 -11.94 -4.19
CA GLN A 102 -6.28 -12.96 -4.15
C GLN A 102 -7.31 -12.63 -3.08
N LYS A 103 -8.54 -13.11 -3.26
CA LYS A 103 -9.63 -12.96 -2.26
C LYS A 103 -9.78 -14.26 -1.48
N TYR A 104 -9.83 -14.15 -0.16
CA TYR A 104 -10.03 -15.26 0.76
C TYR A 104 -11.31 -15.08 1.57
N SER A 105 -11.84 -16.20 2.03
CA SER A 105 -13.03 -16.24 2.88
C SER A 105 -12.87 -17.30 3.97
N LEU A 106 -13.28 -16.97 5.19
CA LEU A 106 -13.28 -17.88 6.32
C LEU A 106 -14.58 -17.73 7.10
N GLN A 107 -15.22 -18.85 7.44
CA GLN A 107 -16.41 -18.87 8.29
C GLN A 107 -16.04 -19.35 9.68
N LEU A 108 -16.44 -18.60 10.70
CA LEU A 108 -16.38 -19.00 12.11
C LEU A 108 -17.78 -19.18 12.68
N VAL A 109 -17.92 -20.11 13.63
CA VAL A 109 -19.12 -20.28 14.44
C VAL A 109 -18.79 -19.77 15.84
N LEU A 110 -19.43 -18.68 16.26
CA LEU A 110 -19.11 -18.01 17.52
C LEU A 110 -20.28 -18.13 18.50
N SER A 111 -20.01 -18.60 19.72
CA SER A 111 -20.98 -18.62 20.82
C SER A 111 -21.27 -17.21 21.34
N GLU A 112 -22.55 -16.88 21.47
CA GLU A 112 -23.04 -15.64 22.08
C GLU A 112 -22.82 -15.65 23.60
N GLU A 113 -22.93 -16.82 24.24
CA GLU A 113 -22.61 -17.00 25.66
C GLU A 113 -21.14 -16.71 25.94
N MET A 114 -20.22 -17.23 25.12
CA MET A 114 -18.80 -16.95 25.25
C MET A 114 -18.48 -15.46 25.05
N TYR A 115 -19.16 -14.79 24.11
CA TYR A 115 -19.07 -13.34 23.99
C TYR A 115 -19.55 -12.64 25.27
N GLY A 116 -20.65 -13.09 25.86
CA GLY A 116 -21.16 -12.62 27.14
C GLY A 116 -20.14 -12.75 28.28
N ILE A 117 -19.46 -13.90 28.39
CA ILE A 117 -18.41 -14.17 29.39
C ILE A 117 -17.24 -13.20 29.25
N TYR A 118 -16.76 -12.96 28.01
CA TYR A 118 -15.66 -12.02 27.80
C TYR A 118 -16.09 -10.56 28.03
N ARG A 119 -17.32 -10.20 27.64
CA ARG A 119 -17.86 -8.86 27.85
C ARG A 119 -17.97 -8.48 29.33
N THR A 120 -18.23 -9.45 30.21
CA THR A 120 -18.31 -9.26 31.67
C THR A 120 -17.02 -9.61 32.40
N SER A 121 -15.99 -10.09 31.70
CA SER A 121 -14.69 -10.37 32.32
C SER A 121 -13.99 -9.08 32.74
N PRO A 122 -13.13 -9.11 33.78
CA PRO A 122 -12.38 -7.94 34.22
C PRO A 122 -11.55 -7.34 33.07
N LYS A 123 -11.54 -6.01 32.97
CA LYS A 123 -10.72 -5.25 32.00
C LYS A 123 -9.86 -4.19 32.66
N SER A 124 -9.74 -4.28 33.98
CA SER A 124 -8.96 -3.43 34.87
C SER A 124 -7.96 -4.30 35.64
N TYR A 125 -6.77 -3.77 35.87
CA TYR A 125 -5.80 -4.40 36.77
C TYR A 125 -6.17 -4.09 38.22
N SER A 126 -6.37 -5.13 39.03
CA SER A 126 -6.66 -5.02 40.46
C SER A 126 -5.48 -5.59 41.26
N TYR A 127 -5.00 -4.84 42.24
CA TYR A 127 -3.87 -5.23 43.09
C TYR A 127 -4.15 -4.88 44.56
N GLN A 128 -3.39 -5.50 45.47
CA GLN A 128 -3.39 -5.19 46.89
C GLN A 128 -1.97 -4.78 47.30
N GLY A 129 -1.83 -3.74 48.13
CA GLY A 129 -0.54 -3.21 48.54
C GLY A 129 0.05 -2.24 47.52
N GLU A 130 1.36 -2.29 47.32
CA GLU A 130 2.06 -1.41 46.37
C GLU A 130 1.86 -1.89 44.92
N LEU A 131 1.68 -0.94 44.00
CA LEU A 131 1.57 -1.23 42.58
C LEU A 131 2.90 -1.76 42.06
N LYS A 132 2.89 -2.99 41.53
CA LYS A 132 4.05 -3.62 40.91
C LYS A 132 4.57 -2.75 39.75
N ALA A 133 5.89 -2.59 39.63
CA ALA A 133 6.47 -1.73 38.59
C ALA A 133 6.10 -2.18 37.16
N ASP A 134 6.03 -3.49 36.93
CA ASP A 134 5.68 -4.15 35.66
C ASP A 134 4.20 -4.59 35.61
N TRP A 135 3.29 -3.90 36.32
CA TRP A 135 1.87 -4.25 36.35
C TRP A 135 1.21 -4.30 34.96
N HIS A 136 1.70 -3.54 33.99
CA HIS A 136 1.24 -3.56 32.60
C HIS A 136 1.42 -4.95 31.95
N GLU A 137 2.46 -5.69 32.33
CA GLU A 137 2.68 -7.06 31.82
C GLU A 137 1.54 -7.99 32.29
N ASP A 138 1.22 -7.95 33.59
CA ASP A 138 0.12 -8.74 34.14
C ASP A 138 -1.25 -8.28 33.59
N TYR A 139 -1.40 -6.97 33.36
CA TYR A 139 -2.60 -6.39 32.73
C TYR A 139 -2.84 -6.94 31.32
N TYR A 140 -1.84 -6.92 30.44
CA TYR A 140 -2.00 -7.43 29.07
C TYR A 140 -2.09 -8.96 29.03
N ALA A 141 -1.39 -9.68 29.92
CA ALA A 141 -1.47 -11.14 30.04
C ALA A 141 -2.90 -11.62 30.30
N MET A 142 -3.70 -10.85 31.03
CA MET A 142 -5.11 -11.17 31.31
C MET A 142 -5.93 -11.36 30.02
N PHE A 143 -5.70 -10.53 28.99
CA PHE A 143 -6.45 -10.59 27.73
C PHE A 143 -6.07 -11.78 26.85
N LEU A 144 -4.89 -12.37 27.07
CA LEU A 144 -4.37 -13.49 26.29
C LEU A 144 -4.70 -14.86 26.90
N LYS A 145 -5.32 -14.89 28.09
CA LYS A 145 -5.76 -16.11 28.76
C LYS A 145 -7.14 -16.54 28.26
N SER A 146 -7.18 -17.60 27.45
CA SER A 146 -8.43 -18.21 26.99
C SER A 146 -9.28 -18.72 28.16
N LYS A 147 -10.59 -18.50 28.08
CA LYS A 147 -11.56 -19.09 29.01
C LYS A 147 -11.77 -20.57 28.67
N THR A 148 -12.15 -21.35 29.67
CA THR A 148 -12.51 -22.77 29.48
C THR A 148 -13.62 -22.89 28.43
N GLY A 149 -13.44 -23.80 27.47
CA GLY A 149 -14.39 -24.01 26.37
C GLY A 149 -14.24 -23.04 25.19
N ASP A 150 -13.35 -22.04 25.27
CA ASP A 150 -13.05 -21.18 24.12
C ASP A 150 -12.13 -21.88 23.11
N THR A 151 -12.66 -22.15 21.92
CA THR A 151 -11.90 -22.71 20.79
C THR A 151 -11.58 -21.68 19.70
N MET A 152 -12.02 -20.43 19.82
CA MET A 152 -12.04 -19.46 18.71
C MET A 152 -10.67 -19.27 18.07
N ILE A 153 -9.61 -19.07 18.86
CA ILE A 153 -8.24 -18.90 18.33
C ILE A 153 -7.75 -20.16 17.61
N THR A 154 -8.13 -21.35 18.11
CA THR A 154 -7.80 -22.62 17.46
C THR A 154 -8.54 -22.77 16.14
N ASP A 155 -9.86 -22.56 16.13
CA ASP A 155 -10.69 -22.67 14.93
C ASP A 155 -10.27 -21.67 13.84
N LEU A 156 -9.88 -20.45 14.24
CA LEU A 156 -9.35 -19.43 13.34
C LEU A 156 -8.01 -19.84 12.73
N VAL A 157 -7.06 -20.32 13.54
CA VAL A 157 -5.76 -20.80 13.04
C VAL A 157 -5.91 -22.02 12.15
N ASP A 158 -6.77 -22.98 12.49
CA ASP A 158 -6.99 -24.17 11.67
C ASP A 158 -7.65 -23.80 10.34
N GLY A 159 -8.60 -22.86 10.35
CA GLY A 159 -9.17 -22.28 9.13
C GLY A 159 -8.12 -21.63 8.22
N LEU A 160 -7.23 -20.81 8.79
CA LEU A 160 -6.14 -20.16 8.06
C LEU A 160 -5.12 -21.18 7.51
N LYS A 161 -4.76 -22.20 8.30
CA LYS A 161 -3.89 -23.30 7.85
C LYS A 161 -4.49 -24.09 6.69
N ASN A 162 -5.80 -24.33 6.71
CA ASN A 162 -6.49 -25.01 5.61
C ASN A 162 -6.43 -24.17 4.32
N ILE A 163 -6.65 -22.85 4.42
CA ILE A 163 -6.50 -21.93 3.29
C ILE A 163 -5.05 -21.96 2.77
N ALA A 164 -4.06 -21.82 3.65
CA ALA A 164 -2.65 -21.84 3.28
C ALA A 164 -2.24 -23.15 2.59
N THR A 165 -2.67 -24.30 3.13
CA THR A 165 -2.40 -25.63 2.55
C THR A 165 -3.01 -25.76 1.17
N ALA A 166 -4.28 -25.37 0.99
CA ALA A 166 -4.94 -25.40 -0.32
C ALA A 166 -4.25 -24.53 -1.38
N ASN A 167 -3.57 -23.47 -0.94
CA ASN A 167 -2.85 -22.53 -1.80
C ASN A 167 -1.32 -22.77 -1.83
N LYS A 168 -0.84 -23.90 -1.25
CA LYS A 168 0.60 -24.26 -1.19
C LYS A 168 1.50 -23.17 -0.61
N MET A 169 0.98 -22.45 0.39
CA MET A 169 1.71 -21.39 1.07
C MET A 169 2.75 -21.95 2.04
N SER A 170 3.88 -21.29 2.14
CA SER A 170 4.89 -21.50 3.20
C SER A 170 4.38 -21.06 4.57
N SER A 171 5.12 -21.38 5.63
CA SER A 171 4.82 -20.93 6.99
C SER A 171 4.83 -19.39 7.12
N ASP A 172 5.74 -18.71 6.42
CA ASP A 172 5.82 -17.26 6.42
C ASP A 172 4.64 -16.65 5.67
N GLN A 173 4.23 -17.24 4.54
CA GLN A 173 3.02 -16.82 3.82
C GLN A 173 1.75 -17.07 4.63
N LEU A 174 1.70 -18.14 5.44
CA LEU A 174 0.59 -18.34 6.40
C LEU A 174 0.56 -17.23 7.46
N LEU A 175 1.70 -16.79 7.97
CA LEU A 175 1.76 -15.67 8.91
C LEU A 175 1.31 -14.35 8.24
N GLU A 176 1.76 -14.09 7.02
CA GLU A 176 1.34 -12.94 6.21
C GLU A 176 -0.17 -12.96 5.89
N LEU A 177 -0.72 -14.14 5.53
CA LEU A 177 -2.16 -14.36 5.38
C LEU A 177 -2.91 -14.07 6.69
N THR A 178 -2.33 -14.47 7.83
CA THR A 178 -2.93 -14.27 9.16
C THR A 178 -2.98 -12.80 9.53
N ILE A 179 -1.87 -12.05 9.36
CA ILE A 179 -1.88 -10.62 9.67
C ILE A 179 -2.76 -9.83 8.69
N SER A 180 -2.79 -10.17 7.40
CA SER A 180 -3.67 -9.51 6.42
C SER A 180 -5.16 -9.68 6.77
N PHE A 181 -5.56 -10.83 7.33
CA PHE A 181 -6.90 -11.04 7.88
C PHE A 181 -7.21 -10.04 9.02
N ILE A 182 -6.26 -9.82 9.93
CA ILE A 182 -6.42 -8.90 11.06
C ILE A 182 -6.46 -7.44 10.58
N GLN A 183 -5.56 -7.08 9.66
CA GLN A 183 -5.51 -5.76 9.01
C GLN A 183 -6.79 -5.44 8.21
N ALA A 184 -7.53 -6.46 7.78
CA ALA A 184 -8.80 -6.31 7.10
C ALA A 184 -9.98 -6.06 8.06
N LEU A 185 -9.82 -6.30 9.37
CA LEU A 185 -10.85 -5.96 10.35
C LEU A 185 -10.98 -4.43 10.46
N PRO A 186 -12.19 -3.86 10.28
CA PRO A 186 -12.42 -2.43 10.42
C PRO A 186 -11.88 -1.84 11.73
N TYR A 187 -11.43 -0.59 11.68
CA TYR A 187 -11.00 0.16 12.86
C TYR A 187 -12.21 0.71 13.63
N ASP A 188 -12.22 0.56 14.96
CA ASP A 188 -13.30 1.10 15.82
C ASP A 188 -13.06 2.58 16.11
N PHE A 189 -13.52 3.47 15.21
CA PHE A 189 -13.39 4.91 15.42
C PHE A 189 -14.30 5.47 16.53
N SER A 190 -15.28 4.69 17.00
CA SER A 190 -16.18 5.13 18.07
C SER A 190 -15.64 4.86 19.46
N LYS A 191 -14.67 3.94 19.59
CA LYS A 191 -14.02 3.59 20.85
C LYS A 191 -13.02 4.68 21.24
N ASN A 192 -13.16 5.19 22.47
CA ASN A 192 -12.26 6.19 23.02
C ASN A 192 -11.03 5.52 23.63
N ILE A 193 -9.95 5.43 22.85
CA ILE A 193 -8.69 4.77 23.26
C ILE A 193 -8.04 5.31 24.54
N LYS A 194 -8.43 6.49 25.04
CA LYS A 194 -7.91 7.03 26.31
C LYS A 194 -8.66 6.54 27.55
N PHE A 195 -9.94 6.16 27.40
CA PHE A 195 -10.81 5.84 28.53
C PHE A 195 -11.40 4.43 28.44
N ASP A 196 -11.50 3.87 27.24
CA ASP A 196 -12.02 2.54 27.02
C ASP A 196 -10.93 1.49 27.17
N THR A 197 -11.32 0.35 27.72
CA THR A 197 -10.42 -0.78 27.94
C THR A 197 -10.30 -1.65 26.68
N PRO A 198 -9.20 -2.40 26.48
CA PRO A 198 -9.05 -3.32 25.36
C PRO A 198 -10.18 -4.36 25.31
N ASN A 199 -10.53 -4.78 24.09
CA ASN A 199 -11.39 -5.92 23.86
C ASN A 199 -10.53 -7.20 24.01
N TYR A 200 -11.12 -8.26 24.58
CA TYR A 200 -10.54 -9.59 24.47
C TYR A 200 -10.52 -10.03 22.99
N PRO A 201 -9.56 -10.88 22.56
CA PRO A 201 -9.52 -11.40 21.19
C PRO A 201 -10.86 -11.95 20.68
N TYR A 202 -11.61 -12.64 21.54
CA TYR A 202 -12.94 -13.14 21.24
C TYR A 202 -13.94 -12.01 20.91
N GLU A 203 -13.95 -10.92 21.69
CA GLU A 203 -14.80 -9.76 21.43
C GLU A 203 -14.44 -9.08 20.11
N THR A 204 -13.15 -8.93 19.80
CA THR A 204 -12.67 -8.33 18.55
C THR A 204 -13.16 -9.09 17.33
N ILE A 205 -13.07 -10.43 17.35
CA ILE A 205 -13.58 -11.30 16.29
C ILE A 205 -15.11 -11.29 16.23
N TYR A 206 -15.78 -11.37 17.39
CA TYR A 206 -17.25 -11.39 17.45
C TYR A 206 -17.88 -10.09 16.93
N LYS A 207 -17.27 -8.94 17.24
CA LYS A 207 -17.69 -7.62 16.76
C LYS A 207 -17.23 -7.33 15.32
N LYS A 208 -16.22 -8.06 14.82
CA LYS A 208 -15.46 -7.75 13.58
C LYS A 208 -14.91 -6.33 13.56
N LEU A 209 -14.46 -5.82 14.70
CA LEU A 209 -14.13 -4.40 14.89
C LEU A 209 -13.20 -4.24 16.08
N GLY A 210 -12.23 -3.31 16.00
CA GLY A 210 -11.35 -3.01 17.14
C GLY A 210 -10.39 -1.85 16.88
N VAL A 211 -9.79 -1.31 17.94
CA VAL A 211 -8.70 -0.32 17.85
C VAL A 211 -7.33 -1.00 17.73
N CYS A 212 -6.23 -0.24 17.73
CA CYS A 212 -4.85 -0.76 17.66
C CYS A 212 -4.59 -1.86 18.70
N THR A 213 -4.81 -1.59 19.99
CA THR A 213 -4.56 -2.56 21.07
C THR A 213 -5.40 -3.83 20.95
N ASP A 214 -6.69 -3.71 20.58
CA ASP A 214 -7.58 -4.86 20.39
C ASP A 214 -7.05 -5.83 19.32
N LYS A 215 -6.51 -5.27 18.24
CA LYS A 215 -5.95 -6.02 17.10
C LYS A 215 -4.57 -6.58 17.42
N VAL A 216 -3.75 -5.87 18.19
CA VAL A 216 -2.44 -6.36 18.66
C VAL A 216 -2.62 -7.58 19.56
N LEU A 217 -3.54 -7.53 20.54
CA LEU A 217 -3.81 -8.68 21.42
C LEU A 217 -4.30 -9.91 20.64
N LEU A 218 -5.18 -9.71 19.66
CA LEU A 218 -5.60 -10.77 18.74
C LEU A 218 -4.40 -11.34 17.94
N SER A 219 -3.53 -10.46 17.43
CA SER A 219 -2.35 -10.85 16.66
C SER A 219 -1.37 -11.67 17.49
N VAL A 220 -1.06 -11.24 18.72
CA VAL A 220 -0.19 -11.98 19.64
C VAL A 220 -0.74 -13.39 19.91
N ALA A 221 -2.04 -13.51 20.17
CA ALA A 221 -2.67 -14.81 20.41
C ALA A 221 -2.56 -15.74 19.18
N LEU A 222 -2.80 -15.21 17.97
CA LEU A 222 -2.72 -15.98 16.72
C LEU A 222 -1.28 -16.35 16.37
N PHE A 223 -0.32 -15.44 16.50
CA PHE A 223 1.09 -15.70 16.20
C PHE A 223 1.66 -16.78 17.12
N ARG A 224 1.36 -16.70 18.42
CA ARG A 224 1.72 -17.74 19.40
C ARG A 224 1.08 -19.09 19.06
N LYS A 225 -0.19 -19.11 18.66
CA LYS A 225 -0.88 -20.35 18.25
C LYS A 225 -0.30 -20.95 16.95
N LEU A 226 0.25 -20.11 16.07
CA LEU A 226 1.02 -20.54 14.89
C LEU A 226 2.45 -20.98 15.23
N GLY A 227 2.92 -20.74 16.46
CA GLY A 227 4.25 -21.12 16.94
C GLY A 227 5.32 -20.04 16.74
N TYR A 228 4.96 -18.85 16.24
CA TYR A 228 5.89 -17.74 16.10
C TYR A 228 6.16 -17.05 17.44
N GLY A 229 7.38 -16.54 17.59
CA GLY A 229 7.66 -15.60 18.68
C GLY A 229 6.87 -14.31 18.44
N ALA A 230 6.18 -13.81 19.46
CA ALA A 230 5.33 -12.63 19.36
C ALA A 230 5.56 -11.69 20.54
N ILE A 231 5.31 -10.41 20.33
CA ILE A 231 5.47 -9.35 21.33
C ILE A 231 4.46 -8.23 21.05
N MET A 232 4.10 -7.48 22.07
CA MET A 232 3.33 -6.24 21.94
C MET A 232 4.29 -5.06 22.10
N PHE A 233 4.29 -4.16 21.11
CA PHE A 233 4.90 -2.85 21.20
C PHE A 233 3.80 -1.84 21.56
N ASP A 234 3.91 -1.23 22.72
CA ASP A 234 3.15 -0.02 23.04
C ASP A 234 3.99 1.21 22.68
N LEU A 235 3.39 2.17 21.99
CA LEU A 235 4.05 3.34 21.40
C LEU A 235 3.36 4.62 21.86
N PRO A 236 3.58 5.05 23.12
CA PRO A 236 2.86 6.18 23.72
C PRO A 236 3.06 7.49 22.95
N SER A 237 4.24 7.68 22.35
CA SER A 237 4.60 8.93 21.66
C SER A 237 3.71 9.20 20.43
N VAL A 238 3.16 8.15 19.82
CA VAL A 238 2.25 8.23 18.68
C VAL A 238 0.86 7.71 19.01
N ASN A 239 0.57 7.44 20.29
CA ASN A 239 -0.72 6.91 20.77
C ASN A 239 -1.15 5.65 20.00
N HIS A 240 -0.21 4.72 19.80
CA HIS A 240 -0.40 3.54 18.95
C HIS A 240 0.11 2.27 19.63
N ALA A 241 -0.33 1.12 19.12
CA ALA A 241 0.21 -0.18 19.48
C ALA A 241 0.43 -1.02 18.22
N ALA A 242 1.53 -1.77 18.21
CA ALA A 242 1.88 -2.69 17.14
C ALA A 242 2.20 -4.08 17.70
N VAL A 243 2.13 -5.10 16.84
CA VAL A 243 2.63 -6.42 17.19
C VAL A 243 4.05 -6.54 16.65
N GLY A 244 4.91 -7.27 17.34
CA GLY A 244 6.18 -7.71 16.81
C GLY A 244 6.17 -9.21 16.60
N VAL A 245 6.81 -9.65 15.52
CA VAL A 245 7.09 -11.08 15.27
C VAL A 245 8.58 -11.32 15.30
N GLN A 246 9.02 -12.40 15.94
CA GLN A 246 10.44 -12.72 16.04
C GLN A 246 11.02 -12.87 14.63
N CYS A 247 12.20 -12.32 14.37
CA CYS A 247 12.83 -12.31 13.06
C CYS A 247 14.36 -12.25 13.20
N PRO A 248 15.14 -12.46 12.11
CA PRO A 248 16.59 -12.28 12.16
C PRO A 248 16.97 -10.91 12.74
N GLN A 249 17.99 -10.89 13.60
CA GLN A 249 18.37 -9.73 14.41
C GLN A 249 18.70 -8.50 13.55
N GLU A 250 19.25 -8.69 12.35
CA GLU A 250 19.58 -7.61 11.41
C GLU A 250 18.36 -6.82 10.89
N TYR A 251 17.15 -7.37 11.04
CA TYR A 251 15.89 -6.73 10.66
C TYR A 251 15.03 -6.33 11.87
N ALA A 252 15.45 -6.70 13.09
CA ALA A 252 14.70 -6.41 14.29
C ALA A 252 14.71 -4.91 14.60
N VAL A 253 13.62 -4.44 15.21
CA VAL A 253 13.46 -3.02 15.59
C VAL A 253 13.59 -2.84 17.10
N PHE A 254 13.80 -1.61 17.54
CA PHE A 254 13.81 -1.22 18.96
C PHE A 254 14.88 -1.92 19.83
N GLY A 255 15.96 -2.43 19.22
CA GLY A 255 16.94 -3.25 19.95
C GLY A 255 16.36 -4.55 20.51
N SER A 256 15.21 -4.99 19.96
CA SER A 256 14.58 -6.27 20.28
C SER A 256 15.09 -7.36 19.32
N ASN A 257 14.45 -8.54 19.35
CA ASN A 257 14.60 -9.61 18.35
C ASN A 257 13.36 -9.76 17.46
N TYR A 258 12.56 -8.69 17.32
CA TYR A 258 11.26 -8.72 16.67
C TYR A 258 11.16 -7.62 15.60
N CYS A 259 10.54 -7.97 14.48
CA CYS A 259 10.21 -7.07 13.39
C CYS A 259 8.87 -6.40 13.66
N TYR A 260 8.74 -5.12 13.28
CA TYR A 260 7.50 -4.36 13.40
C TYR A 260 6.38 -4.95 12.52
N VAL A 261 5.14 -4.99 13.03
CA VAL A 261 3.96 -5.41 12.27
C VAL A 261 2.79 -4.46 12.57
N GLU A 262 2.36 -3.73 11.55
CA GLU A 262 1.18 -2.87 11.62
C GLU A 262 -0.11 -3.71 11.61
N THR A 263 -1.09 -3.37 12.46
CA THR A 263 -2.36 -4.12 12.55
C THR A 263 -3.57 -3.31 12.09
N THR A 264 -3.49 -1.98 12.04
CA THR A 264 -4.64 -1.08 11.81
C THR A 264 -4.85 -0.72 10.34
N ASN A 265 -3.85 -0.96 9.49
CA ASN A 265 -3.92 -0.78 8.05
C ASN A 265 -2.98 -1.80 7.38
N PHE A 266 -3.13 -2.01 6.07
CA PHE A 266 -2.31 -2.98 5.36
C PHE A 266 -0.89 -2.45 5.13
N PHE A 267 0.08 -3.13 5.73
CA PHE A 267 1.51 -2.99 5.46
C PHE A 267 2.15 -4.38 5.52
N PRO A 268 3.15 -4.66 4.66
CA PRO A 268 3.97 -5.85 4.82
C PRO A 268 4.65 -5.89 6.19
N ILE A 269 4.94 -7.09 6.69
CA ILE A 269 5.74 -7.27 7.90
C ILE A 269 7.08 -6.54 7.73
N SER A 270 7.57 -5.94 8.82
CA SER A 270 8.73 -5.03 8.89
C SER A 270 8.48 -3.61 8.39
N VAL A 271 7.42 -3.33 7.62
CA VAL A 271 7.16 -1.98 7.13
C VAL A 271 6.49 -1.13 8.21
N VAL A 272 7.13 0.00 8.52
CA VAL A 272 6.71 0.98 9.52
C VAL A 272 6.02 2.15 8.81
N PRO A 273 4.74 2.43 9.14
CA PRO A 273 4.06 3.61 8.64
C PRO A 273 4.78 4.90 9.06
N GLN A 274 4.81 5.90 8.17
CA GLN A 274 5.48 7.18 8.44
C GLN A 274 4.52 8.25 8.98
N ASP A 275 3.21 8.02 8.84
CA ASP A 275 2.18 9.03 9.08
C ASP A 275 1.13 8.54 10.07
N PHE A 276 1.43 8.72 11.34
CA PHE A 276 0.47 8.51 12.43
C PHE A 276 -0.34 9.78 12.66
N LYS A 277 -1.67 9.65 12.70
CA LYS A 277 -2.54 10.73 13.21
C LYS A 277 -2.35 10.87 14.72
N SER A 278 -2.77 11.99 15.29
CA SER A 278 -2.81 12.19 16.75
C SER A 278 -3.67 11.15 17.49
N THR A 279 -4.57 10.47 16.77
CA THR A 279 -5.39 9.37 17.26
C THR A 279 -4.70 8.00 17.17
N GLY A 280 -3.42 7.94 16.78
CA GLY A 280 -2.67 6.70 16.55
C GLY A 280 -2.96 5.99 15.24
N ILE A 281 -3.89 6.51 14.45
CA ILE A 281 -4.39 5.82 13.25
C ILE A 281 -3.44 6.07 12.08
N VAL A 282 -3.12 5.00 11.37
CA VAL A 282 -2.41 5.03 10.09
C VAL A 282 -3.43 5.24 8.97
N ASP A 283 -3.81 6.50 8.75
CA ASP A 283 -4.88 6.85 7.79
C ASP A 283 -4.32 7.50 6.52
N LYS A 284 -3.66 6.69 5.70
CA LYS A 284 -3.43 7.05 4.31
C LYS A 284 -3.67 5.88 3.37
N SER A 285 -4.13 6.21 2.15
CA SER A 285 -4.24 5.28 1.04
C SER A 285 -2.86 4.88 0.53
N PHE A 286 -2.77 3.71 -0.10
CA PHE A 286 -1.56 3.21 -0.78
C PHE A 286 -0.86 4.29 -1.63
N ASP A 287 -1.61 5.08 -2.39
CA ASP A 287 -1.08 6.14 -3.26
C ASP A 287 -0.23 7.18 -2.54
N SER A 288 -0.42 7.33 -1.22
CA SER A 288 0.39 8.24 -0.42
C SER A 288 1.80 7.72 -0.14
N TYR A 289 1.99 6.40 -0.08
CA TYR A 289 3.29 5.78 0.26
C TYR A 289 4.14 5.46 -0.96
N LYS A 290 3.58 5.56 -2.17
CA LYS A 290 4.32 5.35 -3.41
C LYS A 290 5.47 6.36 -3.53
N GLY A 291 6.68 5.86 -3.71
CA GLY A 291 7.89 6.67 -3.80
C GLY A 291 8.48 7.12 -2.45
N GLN A 292 8.00 6.53 -1.35
CA GLN A 292 8.49 6.83 0.00
C GLN A 292 9.16 5.59 0.62
N PHE A 293 10.23 5.08 -0.01
CA PHE A 293 10.90 3.86 0.44
C PHE A 293 12.08 4.09 1.39
N ASP A 294 12.55 5.32 1.56
CA ASP A 294 13.77 5.60 2.32
C ASP A 294 13.65 5.21 3.80
N ASN A 295 12.50 5.49 4.42
CA ASN A 295 12.30 5.35 5.86
C ASN A 295 11.33 4.22 6.23
N VAL A 296 10.94 3.35 5.29
CA VAL A 296 9.90 2.32 5.50
C VAL A 296 10.25 1.29 6.57
N PHE A 297 11.49 1.20 7.01
CA PHE A 297 11.93 0.35 8.11
C PHE A 297 12.36 1.14 9.35
N SER A 298 12.32 2.47 9.27
CA SER A 298 12.73 3.33 10.38
C SER A 298 11.63 3.37 11.44
N VAL A 299 12.05 3.24 12.69
CA VAL A 299 11.21 3.40 13.89
C VAL A 299 11.56 4.68 14.67
N THR A 300 12.48 5.50 14.18
CA THR A 300 13.02 6.65 14.93
C THR A 300 11.96 7.68 15.29
N HIS A 301 10.92 7.84 14.46
CA HIS A 301 9.81 8.76 14.69
C HIS A 301 8.75 8.22 15.66
N LEU A 302 8.82 6.93 16.04
CA LEU A 302 7.87 6.32 16.96
C LEU A 302 8.14 6.65 18.44
N GLY A 303 9.28 7.28 18.72
CA GLY A 303 9.65 7.71 20.07
C GLY A 303 9.96 6.53 21.01
N GLN A 304 9.55 6.67 22.27
CA GLN A 304 9.73 5.61 23.26
C GLN A 304 8.78 4.43 22.99
N VAL A 305 9.29 3.23 23.22
CA VAL A 305 8.57 1.97 23.10
C VAL A 305 8.56 1.25 24.43
N GLU A 306 7.41 0.69 24.76
CA GLU A 306 7.26 -0.26 25.86
C GLU A 306 6.94 -1.63 25.27
N VAL A 307 7.47 -2.66 25.91
CA VAL A 307 7.46 -4.03 25.39
C VAL A 307 6.73 -4.92 26.38
N TYR A 308 5.71 -5.62 25.89
CA TYR A 308 4.89 -6.51 26.70
C TYR A 308 4.68 -7.85 26.02
N GLN A 309 4.34 -8.87 26.81
CA GLN A 309 3.86 -10.16 26.31
C GLN A 309 4.87 -10.82 25.35
N GLN A 310 6.15 -10.77 25.68
CA GLN A 310 7.19 -11.36 24.85
C GLN A 310 7.18 -12.89 24.94
N THR A 311 7.16 -13.57 23.79
CA THR A 311 7.42 -15.02 23.68
C THR A 311 8.39 -15.32 22.56
N THR A 312 9.24 -16.31 22.76
CA THR A 312 10.11 -16.85 21.71
C THR A 312 9.41 -17.94 20.91
N GLY A 313 9.80 -18.14 19.65
CA GLY A 313 9.24 -19.19 18.81
C GLY A 313 9.92 -19.23 17.44
N LEU A 314 9.15 -19.59 16.42
CA LEU A 314 9.58 -19.50 15.03
C LEU A 314 9.89 -18.04 14.66
N GLU A 315 10.92 -17.87 13.84
CA GLU A 315 11.29 -16.58 13.25
C GLU A 315 10.64 -16.43 11.88
N TYR A 316 10.08 -15.25 11.61
CA TYR A 316 9.65 -14.86 10.28
C TYR A 316 10.88 -14.56 9.41
N ARG A 317 11.11 -15.36 8.36
CA ARG A 317 12.27 -15.23 7.47
C ARG A 317 11.95 -14.43 6.20
N GLY A 318 10.67 -14.27 5.87
CA GLY A 318 10.19 -13.50 4.72
C GLY A 318 10.62 -12.03 4.72
N VAL A 319 11.04 -11.48 5.87
CA VAL A 319 11.55 -10.12 6.00
C VAL A 319 12.72 -9.82 5.06
N ALA A 320 13.60 -10.79 4.79
CA ALA A 320 14.70 -10.61 3.84
C ALA A 320 14.19 -10.27 2.43
N ASN A 321 13.07 -10.88 2.01
CA ASN A 321 12.44 -10.58 0.72
C ASN A 321 11.81 -9.18 0.70
N ILE A 322 11.23 -8.75 1.82
CA ILE A 322 10.66 -7.39 1.95
C ILE A 322 11.76 -6.34 1.81
N HIS A 323 12.89 -6.51 2.50
CA HIS A 323 14.06 -5.61 2.38
C HIS A 323 14.63 -5.61 0.96
N ALA A 324 14.83 -6.79 0.36
CA ALA A 324 15.31 -6.90 -1.02
C ALA A 324 14.37 -6.22 -2.04
N LYS A 325 13.04 -6.31 -1.85
CA LYS A 325 12.06 -5.59 -2.69
C LYS A 325 12.23 -4.08 -2.55
N VAL A 326 12.40 -3.57 -1.33
CA VAL A 326 12.62 -2.13 -1.07
C VAL A 326 13.93 -1.65 -1.68
N ASP A 327 15.02 -2.40 -1.54
CA ASP A 327 16.31 -2.06 -2.16
C ASP A 327 16.20 -2.02 -3.69
N LYS A 328 15.46 -2.96 -4.28
CA LYS A 328 15.21 -2.97 -5.72
C LYS A 328 14.41 -1.74 -6.16
N LEU A 329 13.41 -1.33 -5.39
CA LEU A 329 12.62 -0.13 -5.65
C LEU A 329 13.48 1.14 -5.61
N LYS A 330 14.32 1.30 -4.57
CA LYS A 330 15.27 2.43 -4.45
C LYS A 330 16.28 2.48 -5.60
N SER A 331 16.81 1.31 -5.98
CA SER A 331 17.72 1.18 -7.12
C SER A 331 17.05 1.59 -8.43
N LEU A 332 15.79 1.20 -8.64
CA LEU A 332 15.01 1.63 -9.79
C LEU A 332 14.73 3.13 -9.78
N GLU A 333 14.39 3.73 -8.64
CA GLU A 333 14.19 5.18 -8.51
C GLU A 333 15.45 5.96 -8.92
N SER A 334 16.61 5.54 -8.41
CA SER A 334 17.90 6.14 -8.75
C SER A 334 18.24 5.98 -10.24
N SER A 335 17.94 4.80 -10.81
CA SER A 335 18.17 4.51 -12.23
C SER A 335 17.25 5.35 -13.12
N ILE A 336 15.95 5.44 -12.80
CA ILE A 336 14.96 6.24 -13.52
C ILE A 336 15.34 7.71 -13.51
N ALA A 337 15.77 8.25 -12.36
CA ALA A 337 16.21 9.64 -12.24
C ALA A 337 17.44 9.93 -13.12
N SER A 338 18.43 9.04 -13.10
CA SER A 338 19.64 9.16 -13.92
C SER A 338 19.34 9.00 -15.42
N ASP A 339 18.48 8.05 -15.76
CA ASP A 339 18.03 7.79 -17.13
C ASP A 339 17.25 8.97 -17.69
N PHE A 340 16.43 9.64 -16.88
CA PHE A 340 15.69 10.84 -17.27
C PHE A 340 16.62 11.97 -17.71
N VAL A 341 17.65 12.28 -16.90
CA VAL A 341 18.63 13.33 -17.23
C VAL A 341 19.42 12.98 -18.50
N LEU A 342 19.89 11.73 -18.62
CA LEU A 342 20.64 11.31 -19.80
C LEU A 342 19.77 11.33 -21.07
N THR A 343 18.50 10.89 -20.96
CA THR A 343 17.55 10.89 -22.08
C THR A 343 17.34 12.31 -22.59
N ALA A 344 17.15 13.29 -21.70
CA ALA A 344 17.00 14.70 -22.08
C ALA A 344 18.25 15.24 -22.78
N SER A 345 19.45 14.86 -22.33
CA SER A 345 20.71 15.24 -22.98
C SER A 345 20.84 14.62 -24.39
N LEU A 346 20.51 13.33 -24.53
CA LEU A 346 20.55 12.64 -25.83
C LEU A 346 19.52 13.20 -26.80
N GLU A 347 18.34 13.57 -26.31
CA GLU A 347 17.31 14.25 -27.10
C GLU A 347 17.86 15.55 -27.67
N LYS A 348 18.45 16.41 -26.82
CA LYS A 348 19.05 17.68 -27.26
C LYS A 348 20.11 17.45 -28.33
N ASN A 349 21.01 16.48 -28.14
CA ASN A 349 22.04 16.15 -29.13
C ASN A 349 21.44 15.65 -30.44
N THR A 350 20.41 14.82 -30.38
CA THR A 350 19.69 14.30 -31.55
C THR A 350 19.01 15.42 -32.33
N GLN A 351 18.38 16.38 -31.62
CA GLN A 351 17.75 17.54 -32.26
C GLN A 351 18.78 18.46 -32.92
N GLU A 352 19.95 18.63 -32.32
CA GLU A 352 21.00 19.45 -32.91
C GLU A 352 21.62 18.79 -34.15
N ALA A 353 21.90 17.49 -34.10
CA ALA A 353 22.33 16.72 -35.28
C ALA A 353 21.28 16.78 -36.40
N LYS A 354 19.98 16.67 -36.05
CA LYS A 354 18.88 16.78 -37.02
C LYS A 354 18.88 18.13 -37.74
N LYS A 355 19.07 19.24 -37.01
CA LYS A 355 19.11 20.58 -37.61
C LYS A 355 20.24 20.70 -38.64
N GLN A 356 21.42 20.15 -38.35
CA GLN A 356 22.56 20.17 -39.27
C GLN A 356 22.26 19.40 -40.57
N VAL A 357 21.65 18.21 -40.45
CA VAL A 357 21.23 17.41 -41.62
C VAL A 357 20.19 18.15 -42.45
N VAL A 358 19.15 18.71 -41.83
CA VAL A 358 18.09 19.45 -42.53
C VAL A 358 18.64 20.69 -43.25
N ALA A 359 19.57 21.42 -42.63
CA ALA A 359 20.19 22.58 -43.27
C ALA A 359 21.01 22.19 -44.50
N LEU A 360 21.79 21.11 -44.43
CA LEU A 360 22.56 20.58 -45.57
C LEU A 360 21.65 20.03 -46.67
N GLU A 361 20.55 19.36 -46.30
CA GLU A 361 19.54 18.89 -47.26
C GLU A 361 18.92 20.05 -48.04
N GLN A 362 18.59 21.16 -47.36
CA GLN A 362 18.09 22.38 -48.01
C GLN A 362 19.11 22.98 -48.98
N GLN A 363 20.40 23.04 -48.61
CA GLN A 363 21.47 23.51 -49.49
C GLN A 363 21.65 22.62 -50.71
N LEU A 364 21.67 21.29 -50.54
CA LEU A 364 21.75 20.33 -51.64
C LEU A 364 20.56 20.49 -52.61
N ASN A 365 19.35 20.65 -52.08
CA ASN A 365 18.16 20.88 -52.91
C ASN A 365 18.27 22.18 -53.70
N ALA A 366 18.75 23.26 -53.10
CA ALA A 366 18.97 24.54 -53.79
C ALA A 366 20.01 24.44 -54.91
N LEU A 367 21.17 23.81 -54.65
CA LEU A 367 22.22 23.58 -55.64
C LEU A 367 21.73 22.72 -56.81
N LYS A 368 20.94 21.69 -56.51
CA LYS A 368 20.30 20.83 -57.52
C LYS A 368 19.35 21.62 -58.41
N THR A 369 18.52 22.50 -57.83
CA THR A 369 17.60 23.36 -58.60
C THR A 369 18.35 24.39 -59.45
N ALA A 370 19.48 24.91 -58.97
CA ALA A 370 20.31 25.87 -59.70
C ALA A 370 21.15 25.24 -60.82
N GLY A 371 21.24 23.91 -60.89
CA GLY A 371 22.10 23.21 -61.86
C GLY A 371 23.59 23.22 -61.50
N SER A 372 23.94 23.58 -60.26
CA SER A 372 25.31 23.63 -59.74
C SER A 372 25.81 22.24 -59.34
N ILE A 373 26.13 21.41 -60.34
CA ILE A 373 26.44 19.98 -60.15
C ILE A 373 27.75 19.74 -59.40
N ASP A 374 28.79 20.53 -59.65
CA ASP A 374 30.10 20.33 -59.01
C ASP A 374 30.03 20.70 -57.52
N GLU A 375 29.41 21.83 -57.16
CA GLU A 375 29.18 22.22 -55.77
C GLU A 375 28.27 21.23 -55.05
N TYR A 376 27.23 20.71 -55.72
CA TYR A 376 26.38 19.67 -55.17
C TYR A 376 27.20 18.43 -54.81
N ASN A 377 27.98 17.91 -55.76
CA ASN A 377 28.80 16.71 -55.57
C ASN A 377 29.84 16.90 -54.45
N ASN A 378 30.40 18.10 -54.31
CA ASN A 378 31.34 18.43 -53.24
C ASN A 378 30.68 18.48 -51.85
N LEU A 379 29.39 18.81 -51.75
CA LEU A 379 28.67 18.90 -50.47
C LEU A 379 28.11 17.56 -49.98
N VAL A 380 27.86 16.61 -50.89
CA VAL A 380 27.30 15.28 -50.60
C VAL A 380 28.10 14.50 -49.52
N PRO A 381 29.45 14.43 -49.54
CA PRO A 381 30.21 13.74 -48.50
C PRO A 381 29.95 14.29 -47.09
N THR A 382 29.90 15.62 -46.94
CA THR A 382 29.61 16.31 -45.67
C THR A 382 28.21 15.98 -45.19
N TYR A 383 27.21 16.04 -46.08
CA TYR A 383 25.84 15.62 -45.77
C TYR A 383 25.79 14.16 -45.28
N ASN A 384 26.44 13.24 -45.99
CA ASN A 384 26.45 11.82 -45.63
C ASN A 384 27.06 11.58 -44.24
N ILE A 385 28.14 12.29 -43.88
CA ILE A 385 28.74 12.23 -42.53
C ILE A 385 27.74 12.70 -41.48
N LYS A 386 27.09 13.86 -41.69
CA LYS A 386 26.11 14.40 -40.74
C LYS A 386 24.86 13.55 -40.61
N ALA A 387 24.40 12.95 -41.71
CA ALA A 387 23.29 11.99 -41.69
C ALA A 387 23.64 10.75 -40.86
N LYS A 388 24.87 10.24 -40.97
CA LYS A 388 25.36 9.14 -40.13
C LYS A 388 25.40 9.51 -38.64
N GLU A 389 25.97 10.67 -38.30
CA GLU A 389 26.00 11.18 -36.91
C GLU A 389 24.60 11.33 -36.32
N TYR A 390 23.64 11.87 -37.09
CA TYR A 390 22.24 11.95 -36.66
C TYR A 390 21.63 10.58 -36.41
N ASN A 391 21.84 9.62 -37.30
CA ASN A 391 21.32 8.26 -37.13
C ASN A 391 21.91 7.56 -35.89
N GLU A 392 23.19 7.76 -35.61
CA GLU A 392 23.85 7.26 -34.38
C GLU A 392 23.26 7.92 -33.12
N ALA A 393 23.09 9.26 -33.14
CA ALA A 393 22.47 9.99 -32.04
C ALA A 393 21.03 9.52 -31.77
N LEU A 394 20.23 9.35 -32.83
CA LEU A 394 18.87 8.83 -32.76
C LEU A 394 18.82 7.40 -32.24
N GLY A 395 19.74 6.53 -32.66
CA GLY A 395 19.86 5.16 -32.15
C GLY A 395 20.15 5.13 -30.64
N ASN A 396 21.09 5.96 -30.18
CA ASN A 396 21.42 6.09 -28.76
C ASN A 396 20.24 6.62 -27.93
N PHE A 397 19.56 7.67 -28.43
CA PHE A 397 18.36 8.21 -27.81
C PHE A 397 17.26 7.16 -27.68
N ASN A 398 16.92 6.45 -28.77
CA ASN A 398 15.87 5.44 -28.77
C ASN A 398 16.18 4.26 -27.82
N ASN A 399 17.43 3.79 -27.80
CA ASN A 399 17.85 2.76 -26.86
C ASN A 399 17.66 3.22 -25.41
N ARG A 400 18.07 4.45 -25.10
CA ARG A 400 17.93 5.01 -23.75
C ARG A 400 16.47 5.16 -23.32
N VAL A 401 15.60 5.62 -24.22
CA VAL A 401 14.15 5.68 -24.00
C VAL A 401 13.58 4.29 -23.70
N GLY A 402 14.03 3.26 -24.41
CA GLY A 402 13.64 1.86 -24.14
C GLY A 402 14.01 1.40 -22.72
N ILE A 403 15.25 1.65 -22.29
CA ILE A 403 15.72 1.33 -20.94
C ILE A 403 14.91 2.07 -19.88
N TYR A 404 14.74 3.38 -20.05
CA TYR A 404 13.95 4.22 -19.15
C TYR A 404 12.52 3.68 -18.99
N ASN A 405 11.82 3.41 -20.10
CA ASN A 405 10.45 2.91 -20.08
C ASN A 405 10.34 1.54 -19.41
N ASN A 406 11.30 0.65 -19.63
CA ASN A 406 11.34 -0.65 -18.96
C ASN A 406 11.53 -0.51 -17.45
N ASN A 407 12.44 0.36 -17.01
CA ASN A 407 12.66 0.63 -15.59
C ASN A 407 11.42 1.23 -14.93
N VAL A 408 10.76 2.20 -15.57
CA VAL A 408 9.49 2.79 -15.09
C VAL A 408 8.38 1.73 -15.00
N LYS A 409 8.26 0.87 -16.01
CA LYS A 409 7.27 -0.22 -16.01
C LYS A 409 7.51 -1.18 -14.84
N LEU A 410 8.75 -1.62 -14.65
CA LEU A 410 9.12 -2.54 -13.57
C LEU A 410 8.88 -1.89 -12.18
N TYR A 411 9.30 -0.64 -12.01
CA TYR A 411 9.05 0.11 -10.78
C TYR A 411 7.55 0.18 -10.45
N ASN A 412 6.71 0.52 -11.43
CA ASN A 412 5.27 0.63 -11.21
C ASN A 412 4.63 -0.70 -10.81
N VAL A 413 5.06 -1.82 -11.41
CA VAL A 413 4.58 -3.15 -11.03
C VAL A 413 5.00 -3.49 -9.60
N LEU A 414 6.29 -3.34 -9.27
CA LEU A 414 6.81 -3.67 -7.94
C LEU A 414 6.21 -2.77 -6.84
N ALA A 415 6.10 -1.47 -7.09
CA ALA A 415 5.54 -0.53 -6.12
C ALA A 415 4.05 -0.80 -5.87
N SER A 416 3.31 -1.21 -6.92
CA SER A 416 1.91 -1.62 -6.79
C SER A 416 1.76 -2.92 -6.02
N ASP A 417 2.61 -3.93 -6.30
CA ASP A 417 2.61 -5.22 -5.60
C ASP A 417 2.91 -5.06 -4.10
N PHE A 418 3.89 -4.20 -3.77
CA PHE A 418 4.42 -4.08 -2.40
C PHE A 418 3.38 -3.71 -1.34
N TYR A 419 2.36 -2.93 -1.69
CA TYR A 419 1.26 -2.55 -0.80
C TYR A 419 -0.09 -3.11 -1.24
N SER A 420 -0.10 -4.01 -2.23
CA SER A 420 -1.33 -4.67 -2.67
C SER A 420 -1.82 -5.62 -1.60
N LYS A 421 -3.12 -5.51 -1.28
CA LYS A 421 -3.79 -6.43 -0.37
C LYS A 421 -3.85 -7.80 -0.99
#